data_AF-A0A3N2RHC7-F1
#
_entry.id   AF-A0A3N2RHC7-F1
#
_cell.length_a   1.000
_cell.length_b   1.000
_cell.length_c   1.000
_cell.angle_alpha   90.00
_cell.angle_beta   90.00
_cell.angle_gamma   90.00
#
_symmetry.space_group_name_H-M   'P 1'
#
loop_
_entity.id
_entity.type
_entity.pdbx_description
1 polymer ?
#
loop_
_entity_poly.entity_id
_entity_poly.type
_entity_poly.pdbx_seq_one_letter_code
_entity_poly.pdbx_strand_id
1 'polypeptide(L)'
;MEPPFPEPTPPSPTPSCEKVVFRDGFWTGTINVDRVNYDQNDYTWTELPLEMPGKSTATVVADPAGSGQLVGRFVVPDDGESFRAEVHRRRFDWGHYRYAISHYIPSDFARFRYDTIISQWHGYPMQDANGKNVSLNPPIALSVYGADPRWVLNTNLLASTNPPKAATTHHPIDVPIAYDRWNDWVFDITWSRLLADGTVTPGLIVVTLNGQEVLRIAGDNNYHQQWPPYFQMGIYRPNWRAGPNRGPSGGPPVVVYHGNMSVSDLNGCTAASAP
;
A
#
# COMPACT_ATOMS: atom_id res chain seq x y z
N MET A 1 17.76 -59.04 -20.63
CA MET A 1 17.12 -57.71 -20.73
C MET A 1 16.48 -57.45 -19.39
N GLU A 2 17.09 -56.58 -18.61
CA GLU A 2 16.59 -56.14 -17.31
C GLU A 2 15.48 -55.09 -17.54
N PRO A 3 14.38 -55.09 -16.76
CA PRO A 3 13.32 -54.11 -16.94
C PRO A 3 13.85 -52.71 -16.60
N PRO A 4 13.36 -51.66 -17.30
CA PRO A 4 13.74 -50.29 -16.98
C PRO A 4 13.29 -49.93 -15.56
N PHE A 5 14.15 -49.23 -14.84
CA PHE A 5 13.82 -48.64 -13.55
C PHE A 5 12.59 -47.74 -13.68
N PRO A 6 11.64 -47.77 -12.72
CA PRO A 6 10.52 -46.85 -12.72
C PRO A 6 11.04 -45.42 -12.61
N GLU A 7 10.55 -44.53 -13.47
CA GLU A 7 10.82 -43.10 -13.36
C GLU A 7 10.35 -42.59 -11.99
N PRO A 8 11.14 -41.74 -11.31
CA PRO A 8 10.72 -41.14 -10.07
C PRO A 8 9.48 -40.27 -10.32
N THR A 9 8.40 -40.57 -9.62
CA THR A 9 7.20 -39.73 -9.59
C THR A 9 7.63 -38.31 -9.18
N PRO A 10 7.29 -37.26 -9.95
CA PRO A 10 7.58 -35.90 -9.53
C PRO A 10 6.96 -35.66 -8.16
N PRO A 11 7.66 -35.00 -7.22
CA PRO A 11 7.09 -34.71 -5.92
C PRO A 11 5.81 -33.92 -6.12
N SER A 12 4.72 -34.37 -5.50
CA SER A 12 3.49 -33.59 -5.41
C SER A 12 3.84 -32.18 -4.92
N PRO A 13 3.34 -31.11 -5.56
CA PRO A 13 3.62 -29.76 -5.09
C PRO A 13 3.19 -29.65 -3.64
N THR A 14 4.13 -29.33 -2.75
CA THR A 14 3.80 -29.02 -1.37
C THR A 14 2.79 -27.87 -1.38
N PRO A 15 1.62 -28.01 -0.73
CA PRO A 15 0.69 -26.89 -0.65
C PRO A 15 1.42 -25.71 0.00
N SER A 16 1.49 -24.59 -0.71
CA SER A 16 2.04 -23.35 -0.16
C SER A 16 1.21 -22.95 1.06
N CYS A 17 1.88 -22.63 2.16
CA CYS A 17 1.24 -22.05 3.35
C CYS A 17 0.68 -20.64 3.07
N GLU A 18 1.10 -20.02 1.97
CA GLU A 18 0.62 -18.72 1.50
C GLU A 18 -0.78 -18.83 0.91
N LYS A 19 -1.71 -17.99 1.41
CA LYS A 19 -3.07 -17.92 0.90
C LYS A 19 -3.35 -16.53 0.35
N VAL A 20 -3.63 -16.41 -0.95
CA VAL A 20 -4.13 -15.14 -1.53
C VAL A 20 -5.52 -14.85 -0.96
N VAL A 21 -5.63 -13.72 -0.25
CA VAL A 21 -6.85 -13.25 0.42
C VAL A 21 -7.46 -12.01 -0.24
N PHE A 22 -6.70 -11.35 -1.11
CA PHE A 22 -7.20 -10.28 -1.96
C PHE A 22 -6.37 -10.20 -3.25
N ARG A 23 -6.98 -9.80 -4.37
CA ARG A 23 -6.31 -9.48 -5.63
C ARG A 23 -7.19 -8.61 -6.51
N ASP A 24 -6.61 -7.63 -7.16
CA ASP A 24 -7.29 -6.89 -8.22
C ASP A 24 -6.28 -6.36 -9.24
N GLY A 25 -6.34 -6.92 -10.45
CA GLY A 25 -5.64 -6.42 -11.63
C GLY A 25 -6.61 -5.79 -12.62
N PHE A 26 -7.78 -5.36 -12.14
CA PHE A 26 -8.78 -4.60 -12.91
C PHE A 26 -9.37 -5.36 -14.11
N TRP A 27 -9.31 -6.70 -14.08
CA TRP A 27 -9.80 -7.60 -15.13
C TRP A 27 -11.31 -7.50 -15.38
N THR A 28 -12.10 -7.04 -14.41
CA THR A 28 -13.54 -6.85 -14.62
C THR A 28 -13.89 -5.61 -15.44
N GLY A 29 -12.90 -4.75 -15.74
CA GLY A 29 -13.15 -3.47 -16.39
C GLY A 29 -13.76 -2.41 -15.47
N THR A 30 -13.92 -2.71 -14.18
CA THR A 30 -14.54 -1.85 -13.17
C THR A 30 -13.81 -1.94 -11.85
N ILE A 31 -13.78 -0.85 -11.09
CA ILE A 31 -13.34 -0.87 -9.70
C ILE A 31 -14.54 -1.29 -8.84
N ASN A 32 -14.57 -2.54 -8.40
CA ASN A 32 -15.68 -3.07 -7.62
C ASN A 32 -15.55 -2.64 -6.16
N VAL A 33 -16.58 -1.98 -5.62
CA VAL A 33 -16.61 -1.49 -4.24
C VAL A 33 -17.84 -2.04 -3.54
N ASP A 34 -17.63 -2.76 -2.44
CA ASP A 34 -18.70 -3.19 -1.54
C ASP A 34 -18.28 -2.94 -0.09
N ARG A 35 -18.97 -1.97 0.53
CA ARG A 35 -18.74 -1.58 1.93
C ARG A 35 -19.24 -2.62 2.92
N VAL A 36 -20.17 -3.49 2.50
CA VAL A 36 -20.93 -4.40 3.37
C VAL A 36 -20.42 -5.84 3.22
N ASN A 37 -20.05 -6.29 2.00
CA ASN A 37 -19.61 -7.66 1.73
C ASN A 37 -18.10 -7.77 1.41
N TYR A 38 -17.25 -7.18 2.24
CA TYR A 38 -15.79 -7.25 2.06
C TYR A 38 -15.23 -8.68 2.21
N ASP A 39 -15.94 -9.61 2.87
CA ASP A 39 -15.52 -11.02 3.08
C ASP A 39 -15.85 -11.97 1.91
N GLN A 40 -16.75 -11.59 1.00
CA GLN A 40 -17.32 -12.54 0.05
C GLN A 40 -16.54 -12.61 -1.27
N ASN A 41 -15.74 -11.59 -1.59
CA ASN A 41 -15.00 -11.49 -2.85
C ASN A 41 -13.55 -11.08 -2.60
N ASP A 42 -12.61 -11.86 -3.14
CA ASP A 42 -11.17 -11.58 -3.07
C ASP A 42 -10.76 -10.40 -3.97
N TYR A 43 -11.63 -9.81 -4.77
CA TYR A 43 -11.31 -8.69 -5.68
C TYR A 43 -12.21 -7.46 -5.52
N THR A 44 -12.90 -7.34 -4.39
CA THR A 44 -13.76 -6.18 -4.11
C THR A 44 -13.12 -5.25 -3.07
N TRP A 45 -12.96 -3.98 -3.43
CA TRP A 45 -12.49 -2.94 -2.52
C TRP A 45 -13.57 -2.61 -1.49
N THR A 46 -13.16 -2.20 -0.30
CA THR A 46 -14.08 -1.78 0.76
C THR A 46 -14.63 -0.38 0.49
N GLU A 47 -13.78 0.54 0.00
CA GLU A 47 -14.15 1.93 -0.25
C GLU A 47 -13.36 2.49 -1.44
N LEU A 48 -13.94 3.50 -2.11
CA LEU A 48 -13.29 4.32 -3.13
C LEU A 48 -13.47 5.81 -2.74
N PRO A 49 -12.69 6.34 -1.79
CA PRO A 49 -12.74 7.76 -1.50
C PRO A 49 -12.11 8.59 -2.62
N LEU A 50 -12.94 9.46 -3.19
CA LEU A 50 -12.53 10.50 -4.11
C LEU A 50 -12.78 11.84 -3.42
N GLU A 51 -11.75 12.69 -3.33
CA GLU A 51 -11.96 14.07 -2.92
C GLU A 51 -12.56 14.85 -4.09
N MET A 52 -13.60 15.64 -3.85
CA MET A 52 -14.36 16.32 -4.90
C MET A 52 -14.74 15.36 -6.05
N PRO A 53 -15.63 14.36 -5.80
CA PRO A 53 -16.03 13.39 -6.82
C PRO A 53 -16.46 14.05 -8.13
N GLY A 54 -15.95 13.55 -9.25
CA GLY A 54 -16.11 14.15 -10.58
C GLY A 54 -14.92 15.01 -11.01
N LYS A 55 -14.12 15.49 -10.06
CA LYS A 55 -12.80 16.09 -10.33
C LYS A 55 -11.67 15.07 -10.13
N SER A 56 -11.57 14.50 -8.93
CA SER A 56 -10.68 13.35 -8.70
C SER A 56 -11.37 12.08 -9.21
N THR A 57 -10.63 11.23 -9.90
CA THR A 57 -11.21 10.04 -10.56
C THR A 57 -10.36 8.80 -10.35
N ALA A 58 -11.03 7.65 -10.40
CA ALA A 58 -10.43 6.33 -10.45
C ALA A 58 -11.20 5.51 -11.50
N THR A 59 -10.52 5.09 -12.57
CA THR A 59 -11.14 4.46 -13.74
C THR A 59 -10.28 3.31 -14.23
N VAL A 60 -10.89 2.29 -14.86
CA VAL A 60 -10.13 1.23 -15.52
C VAL A 60 -9.85 1.61 -16.97
N VAL A 61 -8.60 1.46 -17.41
CA VAL A 61 -8.12 1.79 -18.76
C VAL A 61 -7.17 0.71 -19.28
N ALA A 62 -6.80 0.78 -20.55
CA ALA A 62 -5.74 -0.07 -21.10
C ALA A 62 -4.37 0.33 -20.51
N ASP A 63 -3.49 -0.66 -20.34
CA ASP A 63 -2.13 -0.48 -19.84
C ASP A 63 -1.35 0.57 -20.66
N PRO A 64 -0.86 1.66 -20.04
CA PRO A 64 -0.08 2.69 -20.73
C PRO A 64 1.25 2.15 -21.30
N ALA A 65 1.77 1.02 -20.82
CA ALA A 65 2.96 0.37 -21.39
C ALA A 65 2.66 -0.48 -22.64
N GLY A 66 1.39 -0.64 -23.02
CA GLY A 66 1.00 -1.33 -24.25
C GLY A 66 0.90 -2.86 -24.16
N SER A 67 0.81 -3.45 -22.96
CA SER A 67 0.61 -4.91 -22.80
C SER A 67 -0.76 -5.40 -23.25
N GLY A 68 -1.74 -4.50 -23.41
CA GLY A 68 -3.14 -4.82 -23.68
C GLY A 68 -3.95 -5.25 -22.45
N GLN A 69 -3.33 -5.32 -21.27
CA GLN A 69 -4.02 -5.57 -20.00
C GLN A 69 -4.82 -4.34 -19.54
N LEU A 70 -5.78 -4.54 -18.64
CA LEU A 70 -6.51 -3.47 -17.99
C LEU A 70 -5.81 -3.07 -16.69
N VAL A 71 -5.84 -1.79 -16.36
CA VAL A 71 -5.20 -1.23 -15.15
C VAL A 71 -6.04 -0.10 -14.57
N GLY A 72 -5.87 0.16 -13.28
CA GLY A 72 -6.52 1.28 -12.61
C GLY A 72 -5.75 2.56 -12.87
N ARG A 73 -6.42 3.59 -13.40
CA ARG A 73 -5.92 4.96 -13.56
C ARG A 73 -6.54 5.86 -12.51
N PHE A 74 -5.70 6.52 -11.73
CA PHE A 74 -6.10 7.44 -10.68
C PHE A 74 -5.65 8.86 -11.04
N VAL A 75 -6.53 9.84 -10.80
CA VAL A 75 -6.27 11.25 -11.12
C VAL A 75 -6.67 12.13 -9.94
N VAL A 76 -5.76 13.02 -9.56
CA VAL A 76 -6.04 14.13 -8.65
C VAL A 76 -5.67 15.43 -9.34
N PRO A 77 -6.62 16.32 -9.64
CA PRO A 77 -6.31 17.60 -10.26
C PRO A 77 -5.60 18.53 -9.28
N ASP A 78 -4.71 19.37 -9.82
CA ASP A 78 -4.04 20.44 -9.08
C ASP A 78 -4.91 21.71 -9.04
N ASP A 79 -6.12 21.60 -8.47
CA ASP A 79 -7.14 22.66 -8.46
C ASP A 79 -7.24 23.40 -7.11
N GLY A 80 -6.40 23.02 -6.15
CA GLY A 80 -6.37 23.58 -4.80
C GLY A 80 -7.42 23.01 -3.85
N GLU A 81 -8.30 22.12 -4.31
CA GLU A 81 -9.38 21.51 -3.54
C GLU A 81 -9.19 20.00 -3.41
N SER A 82 -8.88 19.34 -4.53
CA SER A 82 -8.65 17.91 -4.62
C SER A 82 -7.30 17.53 -4.03
N PHE A 83 -7.28 16.43 -3.27
CA PHE A 83 -6.03 15.89 -2.70
C PHE A 83 -6.00 14.35 -2.63
N ARG A 84 -7.07 13.68 -3.07
CA ARG A 84 -7.21 12.22 -2.95
C ARG A 84 -7.99 11.60 -4.10
N ALA A 85 -7.46 10.49 -4.62
CA ALA A 85 -8.20 9.45 -5.33
C ALA A 85 -7.60 8.11 -4.92
N GLU A 86 -8.30 7.33 -4.08
CA GLU A 86 -7.77 6.08 -3.54
C GLU A 86 -8.83 4.98 -3.50
N VAL A 87 -8.38 3.73 -3.48
CA VAL A 87 -9.19 2.56 -3.09
C VAL A 87 -8.68 2.00 -1.76
N HIS A 88 -9.58 1.48 -0.95
CA HIS A 88 -9.27 0.93 0.37
C HIS A 88 -9.64 -0.54 0.47
N ARG A 89 -8.79 -1.33 1.11
CA ARG A 89 -9.09 -2.71 1.48
C ARG A 89 -8.89 -2.90 2.99
N ARG A 90 -9.99 -3.14 3.70
CA ARG A 90 -10.04 -3.34 5.16
C ARG A 90 -10.19 -4.80 5.54
N ARG A 91 -10.04 -5.06 6.85
CA ARG A 91 -10.34 -6.32 7.56
C ARG A 91 -9.39 -7.49 7.26
N PHE A 92 -8.12 -7.20 7.11
CA PHE A 92 -7.11 -8.24 7.39
C PHE A 92 -7.04 -8.46 8.90
N ASP A 93 -6.61 -9.65 9.31
CA ASP A 93 -6.29 -9.93 10.71
C ASP A 93 -4.88 -9.44 11.04
N TRP A 94 -4.51 -9.50 12.31
CA TRP A 94 -3.13 -9.25 12.73
C TRP A 94 -2.21 -10.39 12.25
N GLY A 95 -0.98 -10.04 11.90
CA GLY A 95 0.08 -11.03 11.66
C GLY A 95 0.93 -10.69 10.44
N HIS A 96 1.14 -11.67 9.57
CA HIS A 96 2.09 -11.62 8.46
C HIS A 96 1.37 -11.65 7.12
N TYR A 97 1.57 -10.60 6.31
CA TYR A 97 0.98 -10.46 4.99
C TYR A 97 2.00 -10.00 3.97
N ARG A 98 1.82 -10.45 2.73
CA ARG A 98 2.55 -9.96 1.56
C ARG A 98 1.62 -9.20 0.65
N TYR A 99 1.97 -7.95 0.35
CA TYR A 99 1.27 -7.07 -0.58
C TYR A 99 2.12 -6.94 -1.83
N ALA A 100 1.65 -7.44 -2.98
CA ALA A 100 2.29 -7.21 -4.27
C ALA A 100 1.48 -6.20 -5.07
N ILE A 101 2.14 -5.21 -5.67
CA ILE A 101 1.49 -4.13 -6.42
C ILE A 101 2.42 -3.56 -7.48
N SER A 102 1.91 -3.32 -8.67
CA SER A 102 2.63 -2.61 -9.73
C SER A 102 2.18 -1.15 -9.78
N HIS A 103 3.15 -0.23 -9.82
CA HIS A 103 2.93 1.20 -10.00
C HIS A 103 3.56 1.69 -11.31
N TYR A 104 2.78 2.36 -12.14
CA TYR A 104 3.28 3.06 -13.32
C TYR A 104 3.27 4.56 -13.06
N ILE A 105 4.45 5.18 -13.11
CA ILE A 105 4.63 6.62 -12.94
C ILE A 105 4.92 7.25 -14.31
N PRO A 106 4.01 8.06 -14.86
CA PRO A 106 4.27 8.79 -16.10
C PRO A 106 5.46 9.76 -15.98
N SER A 107 6.23 9.96 -17.03
CA SER A 107 7.36 10.92 -17.02
C SER A 107 6.91 12.39 -16.88
N ASP A 108 5.65 12.70 -17.18
CA ASP A 108 5.02 14.00 -16.94
C ASP A 108 4.46 14.14 -15.50
N PHE A 109 4.74 13.19 -14.61
CA PHE A 109 4.32 13.23 -13.21
C PHE A 109 4.71 14.57 -12.56
N ALA A 110 3.68 15.27 -12.07
CA ALA A 110 3.81 16.63 -11.56
C ALA A 110 4.86 16.70 -10.43
N ARG A 111 6.00 17.33 -10.73
CA ARG A 111 7.07 17.59 -9.75
C ARG A 111 6.54 18.48 -8.63
N PHE A 112 6.61 17.98 -7.41
CA PHE A 112 6.09 18.67 -6.24
C PHE A 112 7.04 18.48 -5.06
N ARG A 113 7.26 19.54 -4.28
CA ARG A 113 8.26 19.56 -3.17
C ARG A 113 7.86 18.77 -1.92
N TYR A 114 6.76 18.04 -1.98
CA TYR A 114 6.32 17.18 -0.90
C TYR A 114 5.86 15.82 -1.43
N ASP A 115 5.74 14.87 -0.51
CA ASP A 115 5.33 13.51 -0.79
C ASP A 115 3.94 13.43 -1.45
N THR A 116 3.89 12.64 -2.52
CA THR A 116 2.66 12.04 -3.04
C THR A 116 2.63 10.59 -2.59
N ILE A 117 1.72 10.24 -1.68
CA ILE A 117 1.53 8.87 -1.22
C ILE A 117 0.79 8.11 -2.32
N ILE A 118 1.30 6.94 -2.70
CA ILE A 118 0.70 6.08 -3.73
C ILE A 118 0.22 4.72 -3.20
N SER A 119 0.78 4.29 -2.06
CA SER A 119 0.35 3.12 -1.30
C SER A 119 0.54 3.41 0.19
N GLN A 120 -0.40 3.01 1.03
CA GLN A 120 -0.29 3.20 2.46
C GLN A 120 -1.07 2.15 3.25
N TRP A 121 -0.62 1.90 4.47
CA TRP A 121 -1.30 1.10 5.47
C TRP A 121 -1.72 2.03 6.58
N HIS A 122 -3.01 2.31 6.66
CA HIS A 122 -3.56 3.36 7.50
C HIS A 122 -4.19 2.77 8.76
N GLY A 123 -3.93 3.42 9.90
CA GLY A 123 -4.58 3.10 11.17
C GLY A 123 -6.01 3.61 11.23
N TYR A 124 -6.67 3.45 12.36
CA TYR A 124 -8.01 3.98 12.58
C TYR A 124 -7.94 5.34 13.32
N PRO A 125 -8.96 6.21 13.19
CA PRO A 125 -9.00 7.43 13.99
C PRO A 125 -8.88 7.12 15.48
N MET A 126 -8.07 7.90 16.20
CA MET A 126 -7.93 7.85 17.66
C MET A 126 -8.75 8.99 18.28
N GLN A 127 -9.06 8.91 19.57
CA GLN A 127 -9.71 10.02 20.29
C GLN A 127 -8.69 10.79 21.13
N ASP A 128 -8.78 12.11 21.13
CA ASP A 128 -8.10 12.94 22.12
C ASP A 128 -8.84 12.95 23.47
N ALA A 129 -8.29 13.64 24.47
CA ALA A 129 -8.90 13.72 25.80
C ALA A 129 -10.32 14.36 25.82
N ASN A 130 -10.72 15.05 24.76
CA ASN A 130 -12.06 15.65 24.62
C ASN A 130 -13.00 14.77 23.79
N GLY A 131 -12.58 13.55 23.43
CA GLY A 131 -13.36 12.63 22.59
C GLY A 131 -13.38 13.00 21.12
N LYS A 132 -12.55 13.96 20.66
CA LYS A 132 -12.48 14.34 19.25
C LYS A 132 -11.65 13.32 18.49
N ASN A 133 -12.16 12.89 17.33
CA ASN A 133 -11.43 12.02 16.42
C ASN A 133 -10.21 12.75 15.82
N VAL A 134 -9.06 12.10 15.92
CA VAL A 134 -7.76 12.51 15.36
C VAL A 134 -7.30 11.41 14.41
N SER A 135 -7.19 11.75 13.13
CA SER A 135 -6.52 10.90 12.15
C SER A 135 -5.03 11.19 12.18
N LEU A 136 -4.24 10.15 12.45
CA LEU A 136 -2.78 10.21 12.37
C LEU A 136 -2.31 9.90 10.95
N ASN A 137 -1.03 10.16 10.69
CA ASN A 137 -0.37 9.65 9.49
C ASN A 137 -0.50 8.12 9.43
N PRO A 138 -0.53 7.51 8.24
CA PRO A 138 -0.52 6.05 8.11
C PRO A 138 0.75 5.45 8.76
N PRO A 139 0.65 4.35 9.53
CA PRO A 139 1.82 3.61 10.03
C PRO A 139 2.91 3.35 8.98
N ILE A 140 2.54 3.02 7.74
CA ILE A 140 3.47 2.83 6.63
C ILE A 140 2.91 3.54 5.39
N ALA A 141 3.74 4.28 4.66
CA ALA A 141 3.36 4.87 3.36
C ALA A 141 4.52 4.87 2.37
N LEU A 142 4.28 4.34 1.16
CA LEU A 142 5.16 4.54 0.02
C LEU A 142 4.78 5.85 -0.68
N SER A 143 5.78 6.71 -0.87
CA SER A 143 5.62 8.02 -1.52
C SER A 143 6.59 8.23 -2.67
N VAL A 144 6.15 9.04 -3.64
CA VAL A 144 7.00 9.70 -4.62
C VAL A 144 7.26 11.12 -4.14
N TYR A 145 8.53 11.47 -3.92
CA TYR A 145 8.94 12.84 -3.65
C TYR A 145 9.29 13.52 -4.98
N GLY A 146 8.56 14.58 -5.37
CA GLY A 146 8.60 15.08 -6.75
C GLY A 146 9.66 16.16 -7.06
N ALA A 147 10.15 16.91 -6.07
CA ALA A 147 11.18 17.94 -6.31
C ALA A 147 12.57 17.33 -6.54
N ASP A 148 12.84 16.20 -5.90
CA ASP A 148 13.98 15.33 -6.11
C ASP A 148 13.43 13.91 -6.30
N PRO A 149 13.01 13.55 -7.53
CA PRO A 149 12.34 12.29 -7.84
C PRO A 149 12.95 11.06 -7.20
N ARG A 150 12.34 10.62 -6.09
CA ARG A 150 12.74 9.40 -5.40
C ARG A 150 11.58 8.73 -4.70
N TRP A 151 11.77 7.44 -4.47
CA TRP A 151 10.93 6.66 -3.58
C TRP A 151 11.29 6.95 -2.12
N VAL A 152 10.27 7.09 -1.29
CA VAL A 152 10.42 7.20 0.16
C VAL A 152 9.40 6.28 0.81
N LEU A 153 9.86 5.37 1.66
CA LEU A 153 8.99 4.68 2.60
C LEU A 153 8.96 5.46 3.90
N ASN A 154 7.79 5.92 4.30
CA ASN A 154 7.56 6.59 5.58
C ASN A 154 7.04 5.57 6.58
N THR A 155 7.65 5.49 7.76
CA THR A 155 7.13 4.74 8.90
C THR A 155 6.72 5.70 10.01
N ASN A 156 5.57 5.48 10.63
CA ASN A 156 5.03 6.35 11.67
C ASN A 156 4.73 5.53 12.93
N LEU A 157 5.23 5.99 14.08
CA LEU A 157 4.96 5.42 15.40
C LEU A 157 4.27 6.44 16.30
N LEU A 158 3.51 5.94 17.28
CA LEU A 158 2.78 6.80 18.21
C LEU A 158 3.77 7.49 19.16
N ALA A 159 3.86 8.82 19.09
CA ALA A 159 4.74 9.63 19.92
C ALA A 159 4.05 10.22 21.16
N SER A 160 2.73 10.39 21.10
CA SER A 160 1.90 10.78 22.23
C SER A 160 0.47 10.29 22.02
N THR A 161 -0.22 9.95 23.12
CA THR A 161 -1.64 9.58 23.14
C THR A 161 -2.55 10.77 23.46
N ASN A 162 -2.01 11.88 23.99
CA ASN A 162 -2.81 13.03 24.41
C ASN A 162 -2.11 14.39 24.17
N PRO A 163 -2.45 15.11 23.09
CA PRO A 163 -3.26 14.64 21.98
C PRO A 163 -2.50 13.56 21.18
N PRO A 164 -3.20 12.65 20.49
CA PRO A 164 -2.56 11.68 19.60
C PRO A 164 -1.63 12.36 18.59
N LYS A 165 -0.37 11.92 18.55
CA LYS A 165 0.64 12.40 17.59
C LYS A 165 1.51 11.25 17.11
N ALA A 166 1.83 11.28 15.82
CA ALA A 166 2.78 10.34 15.22
C ALA A 166 4.15 11.00 15.05
N ALA A 167 5.21 10.23 15.24
CA ALA A 167 6.56 10.57 14.81
C ALA A 167 6.87 9.83 13.51
N THR A 168 7.32 10.56 12.48
CA THR A 168 7.65 10.02 11.16
C THR A 168 9.15 9.78 11.04
N THR A 169 9.51 8.60 10.54
CA THR A 169 10.84 8.29 10.03
C THR A 169 10.75 8.15 8.51
N HIS A 170 11.63 8.85 7.80
CA HIS A 170 11.73 8.78 6.34
C HIS A 170 12.83 7.81 5.95
N HIS A 171 12.51 6.85 5.09
CA HIS A 171 13.46 5.89 4.53
C HIS A 171 13.54 6.12 3.01
N PRO A 172 14.48 6.97 2.53
CA PRO A 172 14.75 7.09 1.10
C PRO A 172 15.20 5.74 0.54
N ILE A 173 14.68 5.36 -0.62
CA ILE A 173 15.07 4.14 -1.32
C ILE A 173 15.99 4.54 -2.48
N ASP A 174 17.22 4.03 -2.46
CA ASP A 174 18.27 4.37 -3.44
C ASP A 174 18.12 3.55 -4.74
N VAL A 175 16.91 3.57 -5.30
CA VAL A 175 16.60 3.04 -6.62
C VAL A 175 15.82 4.12 -7.38
N PRO A 176 16.27 4.54 -8.57
CA PRO A 176 15.56 5.54 -9.35
C PRO A 176 14.14 5.11 -9.71
N ILE A 177 13.24 6.09 -9.83
CA ILE A 177 11.90 5.87 -10.37
C ILE A 177 12.01 5.48 -11.84
N ALA A 178 11.52 4.29 -12.20
CA ALA A 178 11.41 3.90 -13.59
C ALA A 178 10.15 4.54 -14.19
N TYR A 179 10.31 5.74 -14.76
CA TYR A 179 9.24 6.43 -15.46
C TYR A 179 8.81 5.69 -16.73
N ASP A 180 7.53 5.85 -17.07
CA ASP A 180 6.88 5.24 -18.22
C ASP A 180 7.01 3.71 -18.28
N ARG A 181 7.20 3.09 -17.11
CA ARG A 181 7.36 1.65 -16.91
C ARG A 181 6.70 1.24 -15.60
N TRP A 182 6.37 -0.05 -15.51
CA TRP A 182 5.90 -0.64 -14.27
C TRP A 182 7.06 -0.76 -13.25
N ASN A 183 6.76 -0.38 -12.01
CA ASN A 183 7.59 -0.55 -10.83
C ASN A 183 6.88 -1.58 -9.96
N ASP A 184 7.41 -2.80 -9.90
CA ASP A 184 6.77 -3.94 -9.25
C ASP A 184 7.24 -4.03 -7.80
N TRP A 185 6.35 -3.71 -6.87
CA TRP A 185 6.63 -3.70 -5.45
C TRP A 185 6.08 -4.94 -4.77
N VAL A 186 6.86 -5.44 -3.81
CA VAL A 186 6.39 -6.40 -2.81
C VAL A 186 6.71 -5.85 -1.43
N PHE A 187 5.70 -5.78 -0.58
CA PHE A 187 5.81 -5.45 0.83
C PHE A 187 5.45 -6.67 1.65
N ASP A 188 6.45 -7.28 2.26
CA ASP A 188 6.31 -8.41 3.17
C ASP A 188 6.33 -7.86 4.60
N ILE A 189 5.17 -7.83 5.24
CA ILE A 189 4.94 -7.11 6.50
C ILE A 189 4.47 -8.09 7.56
N THR A 190 5.29 -8.24 8.59
CA THR A 190 4.90 -8.81 9.89
C THR A 190 4.57 -7.67 10.84
N TRP A 191 3.32 -7.56 11.24
CA TRP A 191 2.89 -6.52 12.16
C TRP A 191 3.39 -6.79 13.59
N SER A 192 4.02 -5.78 14.18
CA SER A 192 4.31 -5.77 15.63
C SER A 192 3.01 -5.79 16.44
N ARG A 193 3.03 -6.40 17.62
CA ARG A 193 1.84 -6.57 18.46
C ARG A 193 2.13 -6.26 19.91
N LEU A 194 1.28 -5.44 20.53
CA LEU A 194 1.20 -5.33 21.98
C LEU A 194 0.53 -6.58 22.56
N LEU A 195 1.25 -7.28 23.42
CA LEU A 195 0.77 -8.45 24.15
C LEU A 195 0.07 -8.05 25.45
N ALA A 196 -0.68 -9.00 26.03
CA ALA A 196 -1.45 -8.79 27.25
C ALA A 196 -0.59 -8.43 28.47
N ASP A 197 0.69 -8.81 28.46
CA ASP A 197 1.66 -8.49 29.50
C ASP A 197 2.32 -7.10 29.32
N GLY A 198 1.91 -6.35 28.29
CA GLY A 198 2.44 -5.03 27.97
C GLY A 198 3.73 -5.04 27.13
N THR A 199 4.23 -6.21 26.73
CA THR A 199 5.39 -6.31 25.83
C THR A 199 4.99 -6.18 24.37
N VAL A 200 5.92 -5.74 23.51
CA VAL A 200 5.69 -5.63 22.06
C VAL A 200 6.48 -6.70 21.34
N THR A 201 5.82 -7.52 20.52
CA THR A 201 6.52 -8.39 19.58
C THR A 201 7.10 -7.56 18.44
N PRO A 202 8.37 -7.76 18.04
CA PRO A 202 8.93 -7.01 16.93
C PRO A 202 8.19 -7.35 15.64
N GLY A 203 7.95 -6.32 14.83
CA GLY A 203 7.51 -6.45 13.45
C GLY A 203 8.70 -6.50 12.49
N LEU A 204 8.38 -6.74 11.23
CA LEU A 204 9.33 -6.73 10.12
C LEU A 204 8.65 -6.15 8.89
N ILE A 205 9.36 -5.30 8.16
CA ILE A 205 8.98 -4.82 6.84
C ILE A 205 10.14 -5.18 5.91
N VAL A 206 9.91 -6.05 4.92
CA VAL A 206 10.83 -6.28 3.82
C VAL A 206 10.20 -5.76 2.56
N VAL A 207 10.91 -4.88 1.85
CA VAL A 207 10.44 -4.27 0.62
C VAL A 207 11.33 -4.70 -0.53
N THR A 208 10.69 -5.18 -1.58
CA THR A 208 11.32 -5.58 -2.83
C THR A 208 10.79 -4.72 -3.95
N LEU A 209 11.67 -4.23 -4.83
CA LEU A 209 11.34 -3.53 -6.06
C LEU A 209 11.92 -4.31 -7.24
N ASN A 210 11.09 -4.69 -8.21
CA ASN A 210 11.48 -5.45 -9.40
C ASN A 210 12.29 -6.71 -9.06
N GLY A 211 11.91 -7.42 -7.99
CA GLY A 211 12.55 -8.65 -7.54
C GLY A 211 13.83 -8.46 -6.69
N GLN A 212 14.28 -7.23 -6.44
CA GLN A 212 15.43 -6.93 -5.57
C GLN A 212 14.98 -6.34 -4.24
N GLU A 213 15.48 -6.88 -3.12
CA GLU A 213 15.26 -6.27 -1.79
C GLU A 213 15.91 -4.89 -1.76
N VAL A 214 15.11 -3.86 -1.46
CA VAL A 214 15.55 -2.46 -1.41
C VAL A 214 15.51 -1.86 -0.01
N LEU A 215 14.76 -2.48 0.91
CA LEU A 215 14.64 -2.00 2.28
C LEU A 215 14.23 -3.12 3.23
N ARG A 216 14.79 -3.10 4.45
CA ARG A 216 14.45 -4.01 5.54
C ARG A 216 14.42 -3.25 6.85
N ILE A 217 13.28 -3.23 7.53
CA ILE A 217 13.08 -2.52 8.79
C ILE A 217 12.50 -3.49 9.81
N ALA A 218 13.19 -3.68 10.93
CA ALA A 218 12.73 -4.49 12.05
C ALA A 218 12.32 -3.60 13.24
N GLY A 219 11.40 -4.09 14.06
CA GLY A 219 10.94 -3.41 15.28
C GLY A 219 9.47 -3.02 15.24
N ASP A 220 9.09 -2.05 16.05
CA ASP A 220 7.72 -1.54 16.07
C ASP A 220 7.38 -0.88 14.71
N ASN A 221 6.15 -1.10 14.22
CA ASN A 221 5.73 -0.66 12.89
C ASN A 221 4.26 -0.23 12.82
N ASN A 222 3.57 -0.06 13.95
CA ASN A 222 2.21 0.46 13.97
C ASN A 222 1.87 1.18 15.29
N TYR A 223 0.57 1.42 15.52
CA TYR A 223 0.07 2.16 16.67
C TYR A 223 -0.58 1.28 17.76
N HIS A 224 -0.48 -0.05 17.63
CA HIS A 224 -1.09 -1.06 18.51
C HIS A 224 -2.57 -0.83 18.79
N GLN A 225 -3.31 -0.46 17.74
CA GLN A 225 -4.75 -0.25 17.82
C GLN A 225 -5.50 -1.58 17.93
N GLN A 226 -6.81 -1.54 18.16
CA GLN A 226 -7.62 -2.75 18.19
C GLN A 226 -7.54 -3.56 16.89
N TRP A 227 -7.48 -2.87 15.75
CA TRP A 227 -7.49 -3.46 14.42
C TRP A 227 -6.18 -3.17 13.69
N PRO A 228 -5.69 -4.11 12.86
CA PRO A 228 -4.47 -3.91 12.08
C PRO A 228 -4.65 -2.79 11.05
N PRO A 229 -3.56 -2.12 10.64
CA PRO A 229 -3.62 -1.13 9.58
C PRO A 229 -4.22 -1.72 8.30
N TYR A 230 -5.11 -0.96 7.66
CA TYR A 230 -5.76 -1.38 6.42
C TYR A 230 -5.05 -0.79 5.20
N PHE A 231 -5.09 -1.51 4.08
CA PHE A 231 -4.35 -1.12 2.87
C PHE A 231 -5.13 -0.09 2.05
N GLN A 232 -4.41 0.86 1.46
CA GLN A 232 -4.91 1.84 0.51
C GLN A 232 -3.90 1.99 -0.64
N MET A 233 -4.40 2.20 -1.85
CA MET A 233 -3.58 2.60 -3.00
C MET A 233 -4.29 3.63 -3.86
N GLY A 234 -3.52 4.42 -4.59
CA GLY A 234 -4.03 5.49 -5.46
C GLY A 234 -3.13 6.70 -5.41
N ILE A 235 -3.70 7.87 -5.17
CA ILE A 235 -2.98 9.13 -5.01
C ILE A 235 -3.53 9.85 -3.78
N TYR A 236 -2.65 10.17 -2.84
CA TYR A 236 -2.94 11.07 -1.73
C TYR A 236 -1.83 12.11 -1.55
N ARG A 237 -2.21 13.39 -1.63
CA ARG A 237 -1.33 14.54 -1.37
C ARG A 237 -1.73 15.23 -0.07
N PRO A 238 -1.23 14.80 1.11
CA PRO A 238 -1.66 15.35 2.40
C PRO A 238 -1.44 16.86 2.50
N ASN A 239 -0.39 17.39 1.85
CA ASN A 239 -0.06 18.81 1.85
C ASN A 239 -1.03 19.69 1.03
N TRP A 240 -1.93 19.07 0.25
CA TRP A 240 -3.00 19.76 -0.47
C TRP A 240 -4.28 19.90 0.35
N ARG A 241 -4.40 19.14 1.45
CA ARG A 241 -5.50 19.28 2.41
C ARG A 241 -5.50 20.69 3.01
N ALA A 242 -6.69 21.24 3.28
CA ALA A 242 -6.84 22.57 3.87
C ALA A 242 -5.98 22.76 5.13
N GLY A 243 -5.11 23.78 5.12
CA GLY A 243 -4.17 24.08 6.19
C GLY A 243 -3.23 25.24 5.83
N PRO A 244 -2.36 25.72 6.73
CA PRO A 244 -1.49 26.89 6.51
C PRO A 244 -0.42 26.68 5.44
N ASN A 245 -0.12 25.43 5.08
CA ASN A 245 0.87 25.07 4.05
C ASN A 245 0.24 24.76 2.69
N ARG A 246 -1.01 25.21 2.46
CA ARG A 246 -1.73 24.98 1.21
C ARG A 246 -0.97 25.58 0.04
N GLY A 247 -1.02 24.89 -1.10
CA GLY A 247 -0.60 25.45 -2.36
C GLY A 247 -0.80 24.43 -3.47
N PRO A 248 -1.88 24.53 -4.27
CA PRO A 248 -1.81 23.99 -5.61
C PRO A 248 -0.62 24.63 -6.33
N SER A 249 0.09 23.85 -7.14
CA SER A 249 1.18 24.38 -7.99
C SER A 249 0.65 25.07 -9.25
N GLY A 250 -0.65 24.97 -9.54
CA GLY A 250 -1.23 25.44 -10.80
C GLY A 250 -0.74 24.61 -12.00
N GLY A 251 -0.36 23.36 -11.76
CA GLY A 251 0.25 22.46 -12.72
C GLY A 251 -0.72 21.43 -13.31
N PRO A 252 -0.21 20.46 -14.11
CA PRO A 252 -1.01 19.36 -14.62
C PRO A 252 -1.56 18.50 -13.47
N PRO A 253 -2.66 17.75 -13.71
CA PRO A 253 -3.15 16.79 -12.76
C PRO A 253 -2.09 15.73 -12.44
N VAL A 254 -2.14 15.19 -11.22
CA VAL A 254 -1.35 14.03 -10.83
C VAL A 254 -2.03 12.80 -11.37
N VAL A 255 -1.29 11.96 -12.09
CA VAL A 255 -1.78 10.72 -12.66
C VAL A 255 -0.84 9.59 -12.27
N VAL A 256 -1.41 8.48 -11.78
CA VAL A 256 -0.70 7.24 -11.46
C VAL A 256 -1.57 6.07 -11.92
N TYR A 257 -0.93 5.02 -12.42
CA TYR A 257 -1.61 3.78 -12.76
C TYR A 257 -1.16 2.66 -11.81
N HIS A 258 -2.09 1.76 -11.51
CA HIS A 258 -1.91 0.65 -10.61
C HIS A 258 -2.36 -0.63 -11.30
N GLY A 259 -1.64 -1.72 -11.07
CA GLY A 259 -1.96 -3.03 -11.61
C GLY A 259 -1.48 -4.14 -10.69
N ASN A 260 -1.90 -5.37 -10.99
CA ASN A 260 -1.42 -6.60 -10.34
C ASN A 260 -1.45 -6.58 -8.81
N MET A 261 -2.46 -5.95 -8.20
CA MET A 261 -2.57 -5.94 -6.75
C MET A 261 -2.88 -7.35 -6.26
N SER A 262 -2.14 -7.84 -5.26
CA SER A 262 -2.51 -9.01 -4.48
C SER A 262 -2.10 -8.85 -3.03
N VAL A 263 -2.87 -9.47 -2.13
CA VAL A 263 -2.53 -9.64 -0.72
C VAL A 263 -2.59 -11.12 -0.40
N SER A 264 -1.49 -11.62 0.13
CA SER A 264 -1.38 -12.98 0.63
C SER A 264 -1.25 -12.99 2.14
N ASP A 265 -2.02 -13.85 2.79
CA ASP A 265 -1.89 -14.21 4.19
C ASP A 265 -0.80 -15.28 4.34
N LEU A 266 0.17 -15.00 5.24
CA LEU A 266 1.34 -15.82 5.52
C LEU A 266 1.35 -16.28 6.98
N ASN A 267 0.28 -16.09 7.76
CA ASN A 267 0.22 -16.46 9.18
C ASN A 267 0.45 -17.96 9.43
N GLY A 268 0.10 -18.81 8.46
CA GLY A 268 0.34 -20.25 8.50
C GLY A 268 1.73 -20.67 8.02
N CYS A 269 2.53 -19.73 7.52
CA CYS A 269 3.89 -20.02 7.08
C CYS A 269 4.82 -20.02 8.28
N THR A 270 5.46 -21.16 8.56
CA THR A 270 6.63 -21.15 9.43
C THR A 270 7.68 -20.29 8.74
N ALA A 271 8.09 -19.19 9.38
CA ALA A 271 9.26 -18.44 8.97
C ALA A 271 10.39 -19.45 8.79
N ALA A 272 10.88 -19.60 7.56
CA ALA A 272 12.09 -20.36 7.34
C ALA A 272 13.15 -19.72 8.24
N SER A 273 13.61 -20.47 9.23
CA SER A 273 14.67 -20.04 10.12
C SER A 273 15.79 -19.52 9.24
N ALA A 274 16.12 -18.23 9.37
CA ALA A 274 17.29 -17.68 8.69
C ALA A 274 18.52 -18.51 9.15
N PRO A 275 19.42 -18.91 8.23
CA PRO A 275 20.66 -19.57 8.61
C PRO A 275 21.54 -18.67 9.49
#